data_AF-A0A965PFK5-F1
#
_entry.id   AF-A0A965PFK5-F1
#
_cell.length_a   1.000
_cell.length_b   1.000
_cell.length_c   1.000
_cell.angle_alpha   90.00
_cell.angle_beta   90.00
_cell.angle_gamma   90.00
#
_symmetry.space_group_name_H-M   'P 1'
#
loop_
_entity.id
_entity.type
_entity.pdbx_description
1 polymer ?
#
loop_
_entity_poly.entity_id
_entity_poly.type
_entity_poly.pdbx_seq_one_letter_code
_entity_poly.pdbx_strand_id
1 'polypeptide(L)'
;MWDFGQRVPDTMGTPSNETIAMRSLMIQEEAGKLQLANSNAERLDAITNLLVVVVGAAADAGISPETLEAHLVDVLKANHAKKWTSQQLLEKPKKWSASAIQWSDCYAVRDKNGKIRKPPGWTPPDPQRHIDAQRRMEV
;
A
#
# COMPACT_ATOMS: atom_id res chain seq x y z
N MET A 1 6.31 -11.59 -18.26
CA MET A 1 5.47 -12.77 -18.00
C MET A 1 6.18 -13.58 -16.93
N TRP A 2 5.55 -13.76 -15.77
CA TRP A 2 6.09 -14.52 -14.63
C TRP A 2 5.85 -15.99 -14.87
N ASP A 3 6.55 -16.56 -15.84
CA ASP A 3 6.28 -17.94 -16.26
C ASP A 3 7.33 -18.88 -15.66
N PHE A 4 7.02 -19.34 -14.45
CA PHE A 4 7.71 -20.45 -13.81
C PHE A 4 6.79 -21.67 -13.69
N GLY A 5 5.78 -21.79 -14.57
CA GLY A 5 4.76 -22.83 -14.49
C GLY A 5 3.82 -22.71 -13.28
N GLN A 6 3.79 -21.57 -12.60
CA GLN A 6 2.87 -21.30 -11.50
C GLN A 6 1.48 -20.99 -12.06
N ARG A 7 0.46 -21.70 -11.58
CA ARG A 7 -0.93 -21.43 -11.98
C ARG A 7 -1.39 -20.13 -11.33
N VAL A 8 -1.61 -19.10 -12.15
CA VAL A 8 -2.36 -17.90 -11.76
C VAL A 8 -3.85 -18.19 -11.94
N PRO A 9 -4.73 -17.90 -10.96
CA PRO A 9 -6.17 -18.08 -11.13
C PRO A 9 -6.73 -17.19 -12.23
N ASP A 10 -7.68 -17.70 -13.03
CA ASP A 10 -8.36 -16.94 -14.08
C ASP A 10 -9.39 -15.93 -13.52
N THR A 11 -9.79 -16.11 -12.26
CA THR A 11 -10.77 -15.26 -11.55
C THR A 11 -10.29 -14.96 -10.15
N MET A 12 -10.67 -13.81 -9.60
CA MET A 12 -10.36 -13.48 -8.21
C MET A 12 -10.91 -14.51 -7.22
N GLY A 13 -10.08 -14.84 -6.23
CA GLY A 13 -10.43 -15.75 -5.17
C GLY A 13 -9.48 -15.66 -4.00
N THR A 14 -9.88 -16.25 -2.87
CA THR A 14 -8.99 -16.41 -1.73
C THR A 14 -7.99 -17.53 -2.04
N PRO A 15 -6.66 -17.28 -2.02
CA PRO A 15 -5.67 -18.33 -2.19
C PRO A 15 -5.75 -19.37 -1.06
N SER A 16 -5.16 -20.54 -1.26
CA SER A 16 -5.07 -21.54 -0.18
C SER A 16 -4.26 -21.01 1.01
N ASN A 17 -4.52 -21.51 2.21
CA ASN A 17 -3.75 -21.14 3.40
C ASN A 17 -2.24 -21.41 3.23
N GLU A 18 -1.88 -22.48 2.52
CA GLU A 18 -0.50 -22.82 2.17
C GLU A 18 0.13 -21.73 1.28
N THR A 19 -0.62 -21.25 0.28
CA THR A 19 -0.18 -20.18 -0.61
C THR A 19 -0.01 -18.86 0.15
N ILE A 20 -0.97 -18.51 1.02
CA ILE A 20 -0.90 -17.32 1.87
C ILE A 20 0.31 -17.39 2.81
N ALA A 21 0.56 -18.55 3.43
CA ALA A 21 1.69 -18.76 4.32
C ALA A 21 3.03 -18.63 3.55
N MET A 22 3.15 -19.29 2.40
CA MET A 22 4.34 -19.19 1.53
C MET A 22 4.61 -17.74 1.12
N ARG A 23 3.60 -17.02 0.59
CA ARG A 23 3.76 -15.61 0.19
C ARG A 23 4.14 -14.71 1.36
N SER A 24 3.58 -14.96 2.54
CA SER A 24 3.94 -14.22 3.76
C SER A 24 5.41 -14.42 4.12
N LEU A 25 5.95 -15.64 4.00
CA LEU A 25 7.36 -15.93 4.23
C LEU A 25 8.26 -15.21 3.22
N MET A 26 7.92 -15.27 1.92
CA MET A 26 8.68 -14.57 0.87
C MET A 26 8.73 -13.06 1.10
N ILE A 27 7.59 -12.44 1.46
CA ILE A 27 7.53 -11.01 1.79
C ILE A 27 8.42 -10.67 2.99
N GLN A 28 8.41 -11.51 4.04
CA GLN A 28 9.26 -11.31 5.20
C GLN A 28 10.75 -11.43 4.87
N GLU A 29 11.12 -12.37 4.00
CA GLU A 29 12.51 -12.55 3.55
C GLU A 29 13.02 -11.30 2.83
N GLU A 30 12.28 -10.79 1.84
CA GLU A 30 12.68 -9.60 1.08
C GLU A 30 12.68 -8.32 1.94
N ALA A 31 11.72 -8.21 2.88
CA ALA A 31 11.73 -7.13 3.87
C ALA A 31 12.96 -7.21 4.79
N GLY A 32 13.42 -8.40 5.14
CA GLY A 32 14.65 -8.63 5.91
C GLY A 32 15.89 -8.15 5.16
N LYS A 33 15.99 -8.45 3.85
CA LYS A 33 17.09 -7.98 2.99
C LYS A 33 17.16 -6.45 2.93
N LEU A 34 16.01 -5.77 2.88
CA LEU A 34 15.96 -4.31 2.92
C LEU A 34 16.50 -3.72 4.23
N GLN A 35 16.31 -4.40 5.36
CA GLN A 35 16.85 -3.97 6.65
C GLN A 35 18.37 -4.12 6.72
N LEU A 36 18.92 -5.14 6.04
CA LEU A 36 20.34 -5.46 6.04
C LEU A 36 21.14 -4.74 4.95
N ALA A 37 20.47 -4.07 4.00
CA ALA A 37 21.12 -3.40 2.88
C ALA A 37 22.06 -2.26 3.33
N ASN A 38 23.33 -2.37 2.96
CA ASN A 38 24.42 -1.46 3.33
C ASN A 38 24.84 -0.51 2.20
N SER A 39 24.27 -0.68 1.00
CA SER A 39 24.49 0.22 -0.13
C SER A 39 23.18 0.63 -0.80
N ASN A 40 23.22 1.72 -1.59
CA ASN A 40 22.07 2.14 -2.38
C ASN A 40 21.67 1.09 -3.43
N ALA A 41 22.66 0.36 -3.99
CA ALA A 41 22.40 -0.71 -4.94
C ALA A 41 21.66 -1.88 -4.28
N GLU A 42 22.13 -2.37 -3.13
CA GLU A 42 21.45 -3.42 -2.35
C GLU A 42 20.05 -2.98 -1.90
N ARG A 43 19.89 -1.70 -1.55
CA ARG A 43 18.59 -1.14 -1.16
C ARG A 43 17.61 -1.12 -2.32
N LEU A 44 18.07 -0.72 -3.52
CA LEU A 44 17.25 -0.74 -4.73
C LEU A 44 16.84 -2.17 -5.10
N ASP A 45 17.77 -3.11 -5.04
CA ASP A 45 17.52 -4.53 -5.31
C ASP A 45 16.47 -5.11 -4.34
N ALA A 46 16.68 -4.92 -3.03
CA ALA A 46 15.74 -5.40 -2.01
C ALA A 46 14.34 -4.77 -2.13
N ILE A 47 14.24 -3.48 -2.45
CA ILE A 47 12.93 -2.82 -2.71
C ILE A 47 12.26 -3.45 -3.93
N THR A 48 13.03 -3.67 -5.00
CA THR A 48 12.50 -4.24 -6.25
C THR A 48 12.02 -5.67 -6.02
N ASN A 49 12.79 -6.50 -5.32
CA ASN A 49 12.42 -7.87 -4.98
C ASN A 49 11.19 -7.90 -4.04
N LEU A 50 11.09 -6.97 -3.10
CA LEU A 50 9.91 -6.84 -2.25
C LEU A 50 8.65 -6.50 -3.07
N LEU A 51 8.75 -5.57 -4.02
CA LEU A 51 7.65 -5.26 -4.94
C LEU A 51 7.25 -6.49 -5.75
N VAL A 52 8.25 -7.22 -6.23
CA VAL A 52 8.09 -8.46 -7.00
C VAL A 52 7.27 -9.50 -6.23
N VAL A 53 7.63 -9.80 -4.98
CA VAL A 53 6.90 -10.81 -4.19
C VAL A 53 5.51 -10.34 -3.76
N VAL A 54 5.31 -9.03 -3.54
CA VAL A 54 3.99 -8.45 -3.24
C VAL A 54 3.05 -8.52 -4.45
N VAL A 55 3.55 -8.21 -5.65
CA VAL A 55 2.78 -8.35 -6.89
C VAL A 55 2.45 -9.83 -7.14
N GLY A 56 3.37 -10.75 -6.87
CA GLY A 56 3.10 -12.19 -6.94
C GLY A 56 1.98 -12.64 -5.98
N ALA A 57 1.93 -12.08 -4.77
CA ALA A 57 0.85 -12.37 -3.83
C ALA A 57 -0.52 -11.84 -4.32
N ALA A 58 -0.55 -10.69 -5.00
CA ALA A 58 -1.76 -10.18 -5.64
C ALA A 58 -2.22 -11.08 -6.79
N ALA A 59 -1.27 -11.53 -7.63
CA ALA A 59 -1.55 -12.44 -8.75
C ALA A 59 -2.13 -13.78 -8.27
N ASP A 60 -1.62 -14.37 -7.19
CA ASP A 60 -2.17 -15.62 -6.63
C ASP A 60 -3.62 -15.47 -6.14
N ALA A 61 -4.05 -14.24 -5.82
CA ALA A 61 -5.44 -13.92 -5.46
C ALA A 61 -6.31 -13.59 -6.69
N GLY A 62 -5.75 -13.70 -7.90
CA GLY A 62 -6.40 -13.32 -9.16
C GLY A 62 -6.58 -11.81 -9.34
N ILE A 63 -5.87 -10.99 -8.56
CA ILE A 63 -5.93 -9.52 -8.71
C ILE A 63 -5.10 -9.15 -9.93
N SER A 64 -5.74 -8.55 -10.94
CA SER A 64 -5.05 -8.10 -12.14
C SER A 64 -4.10 -6.92 -11.85
N PRO A 65 -3.03 -6.75 -12.65
CA PRO A 65 -2.15 -5.59 -12.57
C PRO A 65 -2.91 -4.27 -12.65
N GLU A 66 -3.92 -4.17 -13.52
CA GLU A 66 -4.74 -2.98 -13.74
C GLU A 66 -5.56 -2.63 -12.49
N THR A 67 -6.17 -3.62 -11.84
CA THR A 67 -6.89 -3.44 -10.57
C THR A 67 -5.95 -2.98 -9.46
N LEU A 68 -4.77 -3.59 -9.35
CA LEU A 68 -3.79 -3.22 -8.35
C LEU A 68 -3.28 -1.78 -8.55
N GLU A 69 -2.99 -1.40 -9.79
CA GLU A 69 -2.57 -0.05 -10.16
C GLU A 69 -3.67 0.99 -9.88
N ALA A 70 -4.91 0.71 -10.30
CA ALA A 70 -6.04 1.59 -10.06
C ALA A 70 -6.26 1.83 -8.56
N HIS A 71 -6.17 0.78 -7.74
CA HIS A 71 -6.28 0.92 -6.29
C HIS A 71 -5.08 1.67 -5.68
N LEU A 72 -3.85 1.43 -6.17
CA LEU A 72 -2.65 2.13 -5.73
C LEU A 72 -2.80 3.65 -5.92
N VAL A 73 -3.34 4.09 -7.06
CA VAL A 73 -3.62 5.51 -7.33
C VAL A 73 -4.57 6.10 -6.28
N ASP A 74 -5.63 5.38 -5.90
CA ASP A 74 -6.58 5.85 -4.88
C ASP A 74 -5.95 5.88 -3.47
N VAL A 75 -5.10 4.90 -3.14
CA VAL A 75 -4.31 4.91 -1.91
C VAL A 75 -3.38 6.11 -1.85
N LEU A 76 -2.71 6.46 -2.96
CA LEU A 76 -1.84 7.63 -3.06
C LEU A 76 -2.63 8.93 -2.90
N LYS A 77 -3.78 9.07 -3.58
CA LYS A 77 -4.69 10.21 -3.41
C LYS A 77 -5.16 10.34 -1.96
N ALA A 78 -5.59 9.24 -1.35
CA ALA A 78 -6.03 9.24 0.04
C ALA A 78 -4.88 9.59 1.01
N ASN A 79 -3.65 9.14 0.74
CA ASN A 79 -2.46 9.56 1.50
C ASN A 79 -2.18 11.06 1.34
N HIS A 80 -2.30 11.60 0.13
CA HIS A 80 -2.17 13.05 -0.13
C HIS A 80 -3.27 13.86 0.57
N ALA A 81 -4.46 13.30 0.72
CA ALA A 81 -5.57 13.90 1.47
C ALA A 81 -5.39 13.88 3.00
N LYS A 82 -4.29 13.30 3.53
CA LYS A 82 -3.95 13.39 4.97
C LYS A 82 -3.39 14.75 5.39
N LYS A 83 -3.38 15.73 4.49
CA LYS A 83 -3.02 17.12 4.80
C LYS A 83 -4.13 17.77 5.62
N TRP A 84 -3.75 18.46 6.68
CA TRP A 84 -4.64 19.19 7.56
C TRP A 84 -4.68 20.67 7.18
N THR A 85 -5.85 21.30 7.29
CA THR A 85 -5.98 22.75 7.18
C THR A 85 -5.68 23.45 8.51
N SER A 86 -5.42 24.76 8.47
CA SER A 86 -5.25 25.58 9.68
C SER A 86 -6.43 25.48 10.64
N GLN A 87 -7.66 25.41 10.11
CA GLN A 87 -8.87 25.26 10.92
C GLN A 87 -8.90 23.91 11.65
N GLN A 88 -8.59 22.81 10.94
CA GLN A 88 -8.58 21.47 11.54
C GLN A 88 -7.50 21.33 12.62
N LEU A 89 -6.41 22.09 12.54
CA LEU A 89 -5.37 22.08 13.58
C LEU A 89 -5.86 22.59 14.93
N LEU A 90 -6.83 23.50 14.95
CA LEU A 90 -7.39 24.05 16.20
C LEU A 90 -8.03 22.94 17.05
N GLU A 91 -8.54 21.90 16.39
CA GLU A 91 -9.24 20.77 17.02
C GLU A 91 -8.33 19.56 17.24
N LYS A 92 -7.04 19.65 16.91
CA LYS A 92 -6.13 18.49 17.02
C LYS A 92 -5.93 18.08 18.49
N PRO A 93 -5.84 16.78 18.79
CA PRO A 93 -5.43 16.30 20.11
C PRO A 93 -4.07 16.88 20.54
N LYS A 94 -3.97 17.32 21.81
CA LYS A 94 -2.73 17.88 22.38
C LYS A 94 -1.52 16.95 22.29
N LYS A 95 -1.75 15.63 22.31
CA LYS A 95 -0.72 14.59 22.16
C LYS A 95 -0.14 14.47 20.74
N TRP A 96 -0.63 15.25 19.78
CA TRP A 96 -0.18 15.24 18.39
C TRP A 96 0.59 16.52 18.05
N SER A 97 1.71 16.35 17.37
CA SER A 97 2.54 17.44 16.87
C SER A 97 2.14 17.78 15.45
N ALA A 98 2.16 19.07 15.11
CA ALA A 98 1.96 19.54 13.75
C ALA A 98 3.31 20.03 13.21
N SER A 99 3.62 19.64 11.98
CA SER A 99 4.70 20.22 11.19
C SER A 99 4.08 20.94 10.01
N ALA A 100 4.43 22.21 9.80
CA ALA A 100 4.17 22.87 8.53
C ALA A 100 4.97 22.12 7.46
N ILE A 101 4.28 21.44 6.55
CA ILE A 101 4.96 20.87 5.37
C ILE A 101 4.96 21.98 4.33
N GLN A 102 6.14 22.24 3.79
CA GLN A 102 6.52 23.39 2.97
C GLN A 102 5.88 23.38 1.57
N TRP A 103 4.55 23.22 1.50
CA TRP A 103 3.71 23.48 0.33
C TRP A 103 2.46 24.23 0.83
N SER A 104 2.58 25.54 1.01
CA SER A 104 1.49 26.47 1.40
C SER A 104 0.91 26.21 2.82
N ASP A 105 -0.40 26.41 3.02
CA ASP A 105 -1.10 26.45 4.31
C ASP A 105 -1.59 25.07 4.80
N CYS A 106 -0.89 24.00 4.39
CA CYS A 106 -1.22 22.63 4.74
C CYS A 106 -0.26 22.08 5.79
N TYR A 107 -0.78 21.25 6.69
CA TYR A 107 -0.02 20.67 7.79
C TYR A 107 -0.03 19.16 7.73
N ALA A 108 1.08 18.55 8.16
CA ALA A 108 1.08 17.15 8.56
C ALA A 108 1.01 17.07 10.08
N VAL A 109 0.02 16.33 10.57
CA VAL A 109 -0.13 16.03 11.99
C VAL A 109 0.40 14.63 12.27
N ARG A 110 1.28 14.51 13.26
CA ARG A 110 1.94 13.27 13.66
C ARG A 110 1.59 12.93 15.11
N ASP A 111 1.51 11.64 15.41
CA ASP A 111 1.48 11.21 16.80
C ASP A 111 2.87 11.16 17.44
N LYS A 112 2.94 10.74 18.70
CA LYS A 112 4.17 10.55 19.47
C LYS A 112 5.19 9.59 18.84
N ASN A 113 4.77 8.73 17.91
CA ASN A 113 5.64 7.79 17.20
C ASN A 113 6.02 8.29 15.80
N GLY A 114 5.63 9.52 15.44
CA GLY A 114 5.88 10.09 14.11
C GLY A 114 4.89 9.65 13.03
N LYS A 115 3.87 8.86 13.35
CA LYS A 115 2.88 8.39 12.36
C LYS A 115 1.95 9.53 11.94
N ILE A 116 1.81 9.72 10.63
CA ILE A 116 0.89 10.70 10.04
C ILE A 116 -0.57 10.35 10.38
N ARG A 117 -1.30 11.34 10.88
CA ARG A 117 -2.72 11.24 11.27
C ARG A 117 -3.64 11.83 10.22
N LYS A 118 -4.81 11.22 10.11
CA LYS A 118 -5.86 11.59 9.15
C LYS A 118 -6.65 12.78 9.70
N PRO A 119 -6.94 13.81 8.90
CA PRO A 119 -7.78 14.92 9.31
C PRO A 119 -9.25 14.48 9.51
N PRO A 120 -10.07 15.27 10.22
CA PRO A 120 -11.52 15.08 10.25
C PRO A 120 -12.12 15.04 8.84
N GLY A 121 -13.07 14.12 8.60
CA GLY A 121 -13.73 13.95 7.30
C GLY A 121 -12.90 13.20 6.25
N TRP A 122 -11.68 12.75 6.58
CA TRP A 122 -10.90 11.91 5.68
C TRP A 122 -11.59 10.59 5.35
N THR A 123 -11.67 10.22 4.08
CA THR A 123 -12.27 8.96 3.61
C THR A 123 -11.18 7.96 3.19
N PRO A 124 -11.32 6.68 3.57
CA PRO A 124 -10.42 5.64 3.09
C PRO A 124 -10.58 5.38 1.58
N PRO A 125 -9.52 4.91 0.91
CA PRO A 125 -9.69 4.35 -0.42
C PRO A 125 -10.59 3.12 -0.34
N ASP A 126 -11.41 2.92 -1.37
CA ASP A 126 -12.37 1.81 -1.44
C ASP A 126 -11.83 0.71 -2.37
N PRO A 127 -11.24 -0.37 -1.82
CA PRO A 127 -10.78 -1.49 -2.64
C PRO A 127 -11.94 -2.28 -3.27
N GLN A 128 -13.13 -2.27 -2.65
CA GLN A 128 -14.26 -3.08 -3.12
C GLN A 128 -14.74 -2.63 -4.50
N ARG A 129 -14.74 -1.32 -4.75
CA ARG A 129 -15.05 -0.74 -6.06
C ARG A 129 -14.18 -1.32 -7.19
N HIS A 130 -12.89 -1.55 -6.94
CA HIS A 130 -11.96 -2.07 -7.94
C HIS A 130 -12.15 -3.58 -8.15
N ILE A 131 -12.39 -4.32 -7.05
CA ILE A 131 -12.76 -5.74 -7.11
C ILE A 131 -14.04 -5.92 -7.94
N ASP A 132 -15.07 -5.12 -7.70
CA ASP A 132 -16.34 -5.22 -8.42
C ASP A 132 -16.19 -4.86 -9.91
N ALA A 133 -15.31 -3.90 -10.23
CA ALA A 133 -15.01 -3.53 -11.61
C ALA A 133 -14.32 -4.66 -12.37
N GLN A 134 -13.33 -5.33 -11.77
CA GLN A 134 -12.66 -6.46 -12.39
C GLN A 134 -13.63 -7.63 -12.62
N ARG A 135 -14.45 -7.98 -11.62
CA ARG A 135 -15.43 -9.07 -11.75
C ARG A 135 -16.42 -8.87 -12.90
N ARG A 136 -16.75 -7.62 -13.24
CA ARG A 136 -17.63 -7.32 -14.39
C ARG A 136 -16.95 -7.52 -15.75
N MET A 137 -15.61 -7.53 -15.79
CA MET A 137 -14.82 -7.80 -17.00
C MET A 137 -14.52 -9.29 -17.18
N GLU A 138 -14.70 -10.11 -16.14
CA GLU A 138 -14.54 -11.57 -16.15
C GLU A 138 -15.78 -12.32 -16.70
N VAL A 139 -16.88 -11.60 -16.98
CA VAL A 139 -18.15 -12.11 -17.52
C VAL A 139 -18.26 -11.79 -19.00
#